data_AF-A0A0Q7TMR8-F1
#
_entry.id   AF-A0A0Q7TMR8-F1
#
_cell.length_a   1.000
_cell.length_b   1.000
_cell.length_c   1.000
_cell.angle_alpha   90.00
_cell.angle_beta   90.00
_cell.angle_gamma   90.00
#
_symmetry.space_group_name_H-M   'P 1'
#
loop_
_entity.id
_entity.type
_entity.pdbx_description
1 polymer ?
#
loop_
_entity_poly.entity_id
_entity_poly.type
_entity_poly.pdbx_seq_one_letter_code
_entity_poly.pdbx_strand_id
1 'polypeptide(L)'
;MTRQSIGENLAARLYAAETAIDLALIETAMLAAELPAARADAYLSAVTGQRAFDGAAGALSALSTARSQMVQTHTALAALARKLGLDALAMGPVDKPGDTPPVGGGGGDGPGIRANMVNETLPNAVNKTLPYTTEPC
;
A
#
# COMPACT_ATOMS: atom_id res chain seq x y z
N MET A 1 1.50 -14.80 -36.98
CA MET A 1 1.57 -14.40 -35.57
C MET A 1 2.57 -15.30 -34.85
N THR A 2 3.58 -14.74 -34.18
CA THR A 2 4.63 -15.51 -33.49
C THR A 2 4.27 -15.70 -32.01
N ARG A 3 4.85 -16.72 -31.36
CA ARG A 3 4.70 -16.92 -29.90
C ARG A 3 5.12 -15.68 -29.12
N GLN A 4 6.19 -15.01 -29.58
CA GLN A 4 6.66 -13.73 -29.05
C GLN A 4 5.56 -12.67 -29.09
N SER A 5 4.96 -12.42 -30.27
CA SER A 5 3.91 -11.39 -30.41
C SER A 5 2.64 -11.68 -29.59
N ILE A 6 2.32 -12.96 -29.34
CA ILE A 6 1.21 -13.34 -28.46
C ILE A 6 1.56 -13.03 -27.00
N GLY A 7 2.79 -13.38 -26.58
CA GLY A 7 3.29 -13.10 -25.24
C GLY A 7 3.34 -11.61 -24.93
N GLU A 8 3.80 -10.79 -25.87
CA GLU A 8 3.83 -9.32 -25.73
C GLU A 8 2.43 -8.74 -25.51
N ASN A 9 1.45 -9.19 -26.32
CA ASN A 9 0.06 -8.77 -26.16
C ASN A 9 -0.51 -9.19 -24.79
N LEU A 10 -0.18 -10.40 -24.32
CA LEU A 10 -0.64 -10.89 -23.03
C LEU A 10 0.00 -10.12 -21.87
N ALA A 11 1.30 -9.81 -21.96
CA ALA A 11 2.01 -9.01 -20.97
C ALA A 11 1.44 -7.59 -20.88
N ALA A 12 1.16 -6.95 -22.02
CA ALA A 12 0.49 -5.65 -22.06
C ALA A 12 -0.90 -5.70 -21.41
N ARG A 13 -1.67 -6.77 -21.67
CA ARG A 13 -3.00 -6.95 -21.06
C ARG A 13 -2.93 -7.20 -19.56
N LEU A 14 -1.95 -7.97 -19.09
CA LEU A 14 -1.70 -8.21 -17.67
C LEU A 14 -1.41 -6.90 -16.95
N TYR A 15 -0.47 -6.11 -17.47
CA TYR A 15 -0.10 -4.81 -16.90
C TYR A 15 -1.29 -3.84 -16.87
N ALA A 16 -2.09 -3.77 -17.94
CA ALA A 16 -3.29 -2.95 -17.98
C ALA A 16 -4.33 -3.37 -16.92
N ALA A 17 -4.48 -4.68 -16.70
CA ALA A 17 -5.40 -5.20 -15.68
C ALA A 17 -4.92 -4.89 -14.24
N GLU A 18 -3.63 -5.06 -13.96
CA GLU A 18 -3.00 -4.68 -12.68
C GLU A 18 -3.20 -3.19 -12.40
N THR A 19 -2.91 -2.35 -13.40
CA THR A 19 -3.07 -0.89 -13.31
C THR A 19 -4.52 -0.48 -13.04
N ALA A 20 -5.48 -1.11 -13.72
CA ALA A 20 -6.90 -0.82 -13.53
C ALA A 20 -7.38 -1.16 -12.11
N ILE A 21 -6.90 -2.27 -11.54
CA ILE A 21 -7.23 -2.65 -10.15
C ILE A 21 -6.62 -1.65 -9.17
N ASP A 22 -5.40 -1.19 -9.41
CA ASP A 22 -4.74 -0.19 -8.56
C ASP A 22 -5.46 1.15 -8.59
N LEU A 23 -5.90 1.62 -9.76
CA LEU A 23 -6.72 2.83 -9.86
C LEU A 23 -8.07 2.65 -9.16
N ALA A 24 -8.73 1.50 -9.32
CA ALA A 24 -9.99 1.21 -8.63
C ALA A 24 -9.82 1.20 -7.10
N LEU A 25 -8.70 0.67 -6.59
CA LEU A 25 -8.36 0.69 -5.17
C LEU A 25 -8.26 2.12 -4.63
N ILE A 26 -7.55 3.00 -5.35
CA ILE A 26 -7.36 4.40 -4.97
C ILE A 26 -8.71 5.11 -4.85
N GLU A 27 -9.52 5.08 -5.92
CA GLU A 27 -10.79 5.80 -5.96
C GLU A 27 -11.79 5.25 -4.92
N THR A 28 -11.83 3.93 -4.74
CA THR A 28 -12.70 3.30 -3.73
C THR A 28 -12.29 3.65 -2.31
N ALA A 29 -10.98 3.70 -2.04
CA ALA A 29 -10.46 4.11 -0.73
C ALA A 29 -10.79 5.58 -0.43
N MET A 30 -10.65 6.47 -1.42
CA MET A 30 -11.02 7.88 -1.28
C MET A 30 -12.51 8.04 -0.97
N LEU A 31 -13.39 7.34 -1.71
CA LEU A 31 -14.82 7.35 -1.43
C LEU A 31 -15.14 6.82 -0.03
N ALA A 32 -14.54 5.70 0.38
CA ALA A 32 -14.77 5.11 1.69
C ALA A 32 -14.36 6.06 2.83
N ALA A 33 -13.27 6.83 2.64
CA ALA A 33 -12.82 7.83 3.60
C ALA A 33 -13.72 9.07 3.64
N GLU A 34 -14.25 9.51 2.49
CA GLU A 34 -15.09 10.70 2.39
C GLU A 34 -16.45 10.53 3.08
N LEU A 35 -17.04 9.33 3.04
CA LEU A 35 -18.36 9.06 3.62
C LEU A 35 -18.49 9.43 5.12
N PRO A 36 -17.62 8.96 6.03
CA PRO A 36 -17.70 9.34 7.43
C PRO A 36 -17.31 10.80 7.69
N ALA A 37 -16.47 11.41 6.84
CA ALA A 37 -16.11 12.82 6.90
C ALA A 37 -17.30 13.72 6.53
N ALA A 38 -17.90 13.51 5.36
CA ALA A 38 -19.09 14.22 4.90
C ALA A 38 -20.27 14.09 5.88
N ARG A 39 -20.44 12.91 6.49
CA ARG A 39 -21.43 12.70 7.57
C ARG A 39 -21.15 13.59 8.78
N ALA A 40 -19.90 13.69 9.22
CA ALA A 40 -19.50 14.51 10.36
C ALA A 40 -19.68 16.01 10.06
N ASP A 41 -19.26 16.46 8.88
CA ASP A 41 -19.39 17.84 8.41
C ASP A 41 -20.85 18.29 8.28
N ALA A 42 -21.75 17.34 7.96
CA ALA A 42 -23.19 17.57 7.92
C ALA A 42 -23.87 17.48 9.30
N TYR A 43 -23.12 17.29 10.40
CA TYR A 43 -23.65 17.08 11.76
C TYR A 43 -24.67 15.94 11.86
N LEU A 44 -24.49 14.89 11.05
CA LEU A 44 -25.38 13.73 11.02
C LEU A 44 -24.91 12.63 11.98
N SER A 45 -25.88 11.87 12.50
CA SER A 45 -25.64 10.69 13.35
C SER A 45 -24.66 9.70 12.69
N ALA A 46 -23.85 9.01 13.50
CA ALA A 46 -22.87 8.02 13.04
C ALA A 46 -23.49 6.86 12.23
N VAL A 47 -24.76 6.51 12.49
CA VAL A 47 -25.45 5.45 11.74
C VAL A 47 -25.94 5.91 10.37
N THR A 48 -26.00 7.22 10.13
CA THR A 48 -26.41 7.79 8.84
C THR A 48 -25.38 7.44 7.78
N GLY A 49 -25.83 6.74 6.74
CA GLY A 49 -24.95 6.31 5.64
C GLY A 49 -24.12 5.05 5.93
N GLN A 50 -24.27 4.41 7.10
CA GLN A 50 -23.45 3.26 7.48
C GLN A 50 -23.45 2.15 6.41
N ARG A 51 -24.62 1.79 5.85
CA ARG A 51 -24.70 0.77 4.79
C ARG A 51 -23.93 1.15 3.52
N ALA A 52 -23.86 2.43 3.18
CA ALA A 52 -23.09 2.89 2.03
C ALA A 52 -21.58 2.76 2.32
N PHE A 53 -21.16 3.12 3.54
CA PHE A 53 -19.78 2.91 3.99
C PHE A 53 -19.42 1.42 4.01
N ASP A 54 -20.27 0.55 4.55
CA ASP A 54 -20.06 -0.90 4.57
C ASP A 54 -19.88 -1.46 3.15
N GLY A 55 -20.67 -0.96 2.19
CA GLY A 55 -20.53 -1.31 0.78
C GLY A 55 -19.19 -0.88 0.18
N ALA A 56 -18.76 0.36 0.43
CA ALA A 56 -17.48 0.88 -0.03
C ALA A 56 -16.29 0.11 0.60
N ALA A 57 -16.35 -0.18 1.91
CA ALA A 57 -15.34 -0.96 2.61
C ALA A 57 -15.28 -2.41 2.10
N GLY A 58 -16.44 -3.02 1.82
CA GLY A 58 -16.52 -4.35 1.21
C GLY A 58 -15.90 -4.39 -0.19
N ALA A 59 -16.19 -3.39 -1.02
CA ALA A 59 -15.58 -3.25 -2.35
C ALA A 59 -14.05 -3.10 -2.26
N LEU A 60 -13.56 -2.27 -1.33
CA LEU A 60 -12.13 -2.08 -1.08
C LEU A 60 -11.43 -3.40 -0.69
N SER A 61 -12.06 -4.19 0.18
CA SER A 61 -11.55 -5.51 0.58
C SER A 61 -11.49 -6.49 -0.61
N ALA A 62 -12.52 -6.52 -1.44
CA ALA A 62 -12.55 -7.35 -2.64
C ALA A 62 -11.46 -6.96 -3.65
N LEU A 63 -11.25 -5.66 -3.88
CA LEU A 63 -10.19 -5.15 -4.74
C LEU A 63 -8.79 -5.49 -4.21
N SER A 64 -8.57 -5.43 -2.90
CA SER A 64 -7.31 -5.84 -2.27
C SER A 64 -7.01 -7.32 -2.53
N THR A 65 -8.04 -8.17 -2.39
CA THR A 65 -7.95 -9.60 -2.71
C THR A 65 -7.64 -9.83 -4.20
N ALA A 66 -8.32 -9.11 -5.09
CA ALA A 66 -8.09 -9.19 -6.53
C ALA A 66 -6.63 -8.82 -6.89
N ARG A 67 -6.07 -7.78 -6.28
CA ARG A 67 -4.66 -7.41 -6.46
C ARG A 67 -3.71 -8.54 -6.04
N SER A 68 -3.95 -9.18 -4.89
CA SER A 68 -3.14 -10.34 -4.47
C SER A 68 -3.23 -11.52 -5.44
N GLN A 69 -4.40 -11.75 -6.05
CA GLN A 69 -4.58 -12.78 -7.07
C GLN A 69 -3.85 -12.43 -8.39
N MET A 70 -3.84 -11.16 -8.77
CA MET A 70 -3.11 -10.68 -9.95
C MET A 70 -1.60 -10.88 -9.80
N VAL A 71 -1.02 -10.60 -8.63
CA VAL A 71 0.41 -10.85 -8.36
C VAL A 71 0.78 -12.33 -8.51
N GLN A 72 -0.09 -13.23 -8.03
CA GLN A 72 0.10 -14.68 -8.21
C GLN A 72 0.00 -15.07 -9.69
N THR A 73 -0.96 -14.50 -10.41
CA THR A 73 -1.14 -14.70 -11.85
C THR A 73 0.09 -14.23 -12.63
N HIS A 74 0.61 -13.04 -12.31
CA HIS A 74 1.84 -12.51 -12.86
C HIS A 74 3.01 -13.47 -12.65
N THR A 75 3.20 -13.94 -11.41
CA THR A 75 4.29 -14.86 -11.07
C THR A 75 4.21 -16.16 -11.89
N ALA A 76 3.00 -16.71 -12.04
CA ALA A 76 2.77 -17.92 -12.85
C ALA A 76 3.05 -17.67 -14.34
N LEU A 77 2.62 -16.53 -14.89
CA LEU A 77 2.88 -16.16 -16.28
C LEU A 77 4.37 -15.90 -16.54
N ALA A 78 5.08 -15.26 -15.60
CA ALA A 78 6.52 -15.07 -15.69
C ALA A 78 7.28 -16.41 -15.70
N ALA A 79 6.86 -17.37 -14.85
CA ALA A 79 7.42 -18.72 -14.86
C ALA A 79 7.15 -19.46 -16.18
N LEU A 80 5.97 -19.28 -16.77
CA LEU A 80 5.63 -19.84 -18.08
C LEU A 80 6.46 -19.21 -19.21
N ALA A 81 6.63 -17.89 -19.20
CA ALA A 81 7.44 -17.17 -20.19
C ALA A 81 8.88 -17.68 -20.21
N ARG A 82 9.51 -17.89 -19.04
CA ARG A 82 10.85 -18.50 -18.94
C ARG A 82 10.90 -19.91 -19.54
N LYS A 83 9.91 -20.76 -19.25
CA LYS A 83 9.83 -22.13 -19.83
C LYS A 83 9.71 -22.14 -21.35
N LEU A 84 9.19 -21.06 -21.94
CA LEU A 84 9.02 -20.91 -23.38
C LEU A 84 10.19 -20.17 -24.06
N GLY A 85 11.24 -19.79 -23.32
CA GLY A 85 12.36 -19.00 -23.84
C GLY A 85 11.99 -17.55 -24.14
N LEU A 86 10.99 -17.01 -23.46
CA LEU A 86 10.49 -15.63 -23.59
C LEU A 86 10.90 -14.78 -22.38
N ASP A 87 12.16 -14.92 -21.92
CA ASP A 87 12.64 -14.36 -20.65
C ASP A 87 12.47 -12.84 -20.55
N ALA A 88 12.57 -12.13 -21.68
CA ALA A 88 12.31 -10.68 -21.75
C ALA A 88 10.90 -10.30 -21.27
N LEU A 89 9.90 -11.17 -21.48
CA LEU A 89 8.54 -10.95 -21.01
C LEU A 89 8.34 -11.30 -19.53
N ALA A 90 9.26 -12.06 -18.94
CA ALA A 90 9.17 -12.49 -17.54
C ALA A 90 9.67 -11.43 -16.54
N MET A 91 10.43 -10.41 -17.01
CA MET A 91 10.98 -9.36 -16.15
C MET A 91 10.04 -8.14 -15.94
N GLY A 92 8.90 -8.08 -16.64
CA GLY A 92 8.03 -6.89 -16.65
C GLY A 92 8.73 -5.68 -17.30
N PRO A 93 8.12 -4.48 -17.28
CA PRO A 93 8.78 -3.27 -17.76
C PRO A 93 10.11 -3.07 -17.01
N VAL A 94 11.22 -3.10 -17.76
CA VAL A 94 12.60 -2.96 -17.25
C VAL A 94 12.88 -1.53 -16.79
N ASP A 95 12.04 -0.58 -17.19
CA ASP A 95 12.13 0.82 -16.77
C ASP A 95 11.39 1.03 -15.44
N LYS A 96 11.88 0.35 -14.38
CA LYS A 96 11.54 0.71 -13.00
C LYS A 96 12.57 1.73 -12.53
N PRO A 97 12.20 3.01 -12.34
CA PRO A 97 13.06 3.94 -11.61
C PRO A 97 13.16 3.42 -10.16
N GLY A 98 14.21 2.68 -9.85
CA GLY A 98 14.34 1.97 -8.57
C GLY A 98 15.13 0.67 -8.59
N ASP A 99 15.76 0.26 -9.69
CA ASP A 99 16.70 -0.88 -9.69
C ASP A 99 18.01 -0.63 -8.91
N THR A 100 18.14 0.55 -8.28
CA THR A 100 18.97 0.69 -7.08
C THR A 100 18.27 0.00 -5.91
N PRO A 101 18.91 -0.97 -5.21
CA PRO A 101 18.37 -1.52 -3.98
C PRO A 101 17.86 -0.39 -3.08
N PRO A 102 16.73 -0.55 -2.36
CA PRO A 102 16.26 0.47 -1.44
C PRO A 102 17.42 0.86 -0.53
N VAL A 103 17.92 2.09 -0.65
CA VAL A 103 18.82 2.67 0.34
C VAL A 103 17.96 2.85 1.59
N GLY A 104 17.94 1.82 2.44
CA GLY A 104 17.17 1.81 3.69
C GLY A 104 15.98 0.84 3.76
N GLY A 105 15.98 -0.27 3.02
CA GLY A 105 15.02 -1.36 3.26
C GLY A 105 15.47 -2.27 4.41
N GLY A 106 15.18 -1.87 5.66
CA GLY A 106 15.43 -2.70 6.85
C GLY A 106 14.56 -3.95 6.88
N GLY A 107 14.97 -4.98 6.15
CA GLY A 107 14.59 -6.37 6.41
C GLY A 107 15.16 -6.80 7.76
N GLY A 108 14.27 -7.09 8.71
CA GLY A 108 14.57 -7.30 10.12
C GLY A 108 15.21 -8.66 10.46
N ASP A 109 16.31 -9.00 9.81
CA ASP A 109 17.02 -10.27 10.00
C ASP A 109 18.55 -10.12 10.11
N GLY A 110 19.06 -8.89 10.21
CA GLY A 110 20.43 -8.57 10.61
C GLY A 110 20.54 -8.07 12.07
N PRO A 111 21.72 -8.20 12.73
CA PRO A 111 21.95 -7.56 14.02
C PRO A 111 21.96 -6.04 13.79
N GLY A 112 20.83 -5.40 14.09
CA GLY A 112 20.57 -4.00 13.74
C GLY A 112 21.68 -3.06 14.20
N ILE A 113 22.12 -2.19 13.28
CA ILE A 113 22.86 -0.98 13.64
C ILE A 113 21.92 -0.13 14.48
N ARG A 114 22.21 -0.01 15.78
CA ARG A 114 21.47 0.88 16.68
C ARG A 114 21.67 2.30 16.20
N ALA A 115 20.65 2.88 15.57
CA ALA A 115 20.54 4.32 15.48
C ALA A 115 20.46 4.86 16.91
N ASN A 116 21.42 5.71 17.29
CA ASN A 116 21.39 6.45 18.55
C ASN A 116 20.22 7.45 18.47
N MET A 117 19.04 7.01 18.89
CA MET A 117 17.80 7.79 18.86
C MET A 117 17.59 8.42 20.25
N VAL A 118 17.88 9.72 20.35
CA VAL A 118 17.27 10.73 21.25
C VAL A 118 17.18 10.50 22.77
N ASN A 119 17.98 9.63 23.38
CA ASN A 119 18.02 9.53 24.86
C ASN A 119 19.43 9.58 25.45
N GLU A 120 20.26 10.50 24.97
CA GLU A 120 21.39 10.99 25.76
C GLU A 120 20.80 11.84 26.89
N THR A 121 20.82 11.30 28.11
CA THR A 121 20.46 12.03 29.33
C THR A 121 21.26 13.32 29.41
N LEU A 122 20.57 14.46 29.24
CA LEU A 122 21.16 15.76 29.53
C LEU A 122 21.53 15.83 31.02
N PRO A 123 22.76 16.28 31.37
CA PRO A 123 23.23 16.29 32.74
C PRO A 123 22.38 17.20 33.63
N ASN A 124 22.11 16.70 34.84
CA ASN A 124 21.40 17.37 35.94
C ASN A 124 21.79 18.86 36.07
N ALA A 125 20.87 19.76 35.72
CA ALA A 125 20.94 21.17 36.02
C ALA A 125 19.58 21.69 36.51
N VAL A 126 19.36 21.53 37.81
CA VAL A 126 18.78 22.53 38.75
C VAL A 126 17.48 23.26 38.33
N ASN A 127 16.39 22.87 39.01
CA ASN A 127 15.24 23.67 39.47
C ASN A 127 14.68 24.81 38.60
N LYS A 128 13.40 24.65 38.21
CA LYS A 128 12.39 25.68 38.49
C LYS A 128 11.01 25.06 38.76
N THR A 129 10.63 24.99 40.03
CA THR A 129 9.26 24.75 40.50
C THR A 129 8.38 25.97 40.21
N LEU A 130 7.08 25.75 39.92
CA LEU A 130 5.90 26.24 40.66
C LEU A 130 4.58 26.11 39.84
N PRO A 131 3.38 26.14 40.47
CA PRO A 131 2.37 25.09 40.35
C PRO A 131 1.00 25.59 39.87
N TYR A 132 0.07 24.68 39.53
CA TYR A 132 -1.32 24.78 40.02
C TYR A 132 -2.09 23.46 39.92
N THR A 133 -2.66 23.08 41.07
CA THR A 133 -3.63 22.03 41.36
C THR A 133 -5.02 22.41 40.87
N THR A 134 -5.79 21.47 40.30
CA THR A 134 -7.25 21.50 40.39
C THR A 134 -7.77 20.08 40.64
N GLU A 135 -8.25 19.86 41.87
CA GLU A 135 -9.13 18.76 42.27
C GLU A 135 -10.53 18.89 41.63
N PRO A 136 -11.32 17.80 41.56
CA PRO A 136 -12.58 17.76 40.83
C PRO A 136 -13.78 18.32 41.64
N CYS A 137 -14.80 18.80 40.92
CA CYS A 137 -16.17 19.02 41.43
C CYS A 137 -17.09 17.90 40.95
#